data_AF-A0A1B1MM01-F1
#
_entry.id   AF-A0A1B1MM01-F1
#
_cell.length_a   1.000
_cell.length_b   1.000
_cell.length_c   1.000
_cell.angle_alpha   90.00
_cell.angle_beta   90.00
_cell.angle_gamma   90.00
#
_symmetry.space_group_name_H-M   'P 1'
#
loop_
_entity.id
_entity.type
_entity.pdbx_description
1 polymer ?
#
loop_
_entity_poly.entity_id
_entity_poly.type
_entity_poly.pdbx_seq_one_letter_code
_entity_poly.pdbx_strand_id
1 'polypeptide(L)'
;MELRSVEELMDLLYVCRGRYGVPGPRGGRVDLHQHALRTAALLRRTRPADKELQVAGLVHAIGPLLGPGDQARHADRAADAVRPLLGGRVAGLVRGHTPFSSDADPADDDLPRLRQAVEEARVSAFDAGVLEDWRTVLELVAKRNSRLESVD
;
A
#
# COMPACT_ATOMS: atom_id res chain seq x y z
N MET A 1 14.77 -6.30 -3.52
CA MET A 1 14.57 -6.69 -2.12
C MET A 1 13.20 -7.32 -2.05
N GLU A 2 13.08 -8.47 -1.39
CA GLU A 2 11.83 -9.22 -1.22
C GLU A 2 11.53 -9.31 0.27
N LEU A 3 10.29 -9.06 0.68
CA LEU A 3 9.88 -9.15 2.08
C LEU A 3 9.51 -10.59 2.40
N ARG A 4 10.09 -11.12 3.48
CA ARG A 4 9.92 -12.52 3.90
C ARG A 4 9.04 -12.66 5.14
N SER A 5 8.74 -11.57 5.84
CA SER A 5 7.91 -11.59 7.05
C SER A 5 7.11 -10.30 7.24
N VAL A 6 6.08 -10.37 8.09
CA VAL A 6 5.30 -9.21 8.49
C VAL A 6 6.15 -8.24 9.31
N GLU A 7 7.09 -8.75 10.10
CA GLU A 7 8.05 -7.95 10.87
C GLU A 7 8.90 -7.07 9.96
N GLU A 8 9.50 -7.63 8.90
CA GLU A 8 10.29 -6.87 7.93
C GLU A 8 9.45 -5.77 7.24
N LEU A 9 8.19 -6.07 6.92
CA LEU A 9 7.28 -5.09 6.34
C LEU A 9 6.92 -3.98 7.35
N MET A 10 6.65 -4.33 8.60
CA MET A 10 6.37 -3.36 9.68
C MET A 10 7.57 -2.43 9.88
N ASP A 11 8.79 -2.98 9.96
CA ASP A 11 10.01 -2.20 10.09
C ASP A 11 10.18 -1.22 8.91
N LEU A 12 9.91 -1.68 7.68
CA LEU A 12 9.96 -0.83 6.50
C LEU A 12 8.91 0.28 6.54
N LEU A 13 7.69 -0.01 7.02
CA LEU A 13 6.64 0.99 7.22
C LEU A 13 7.04 2.01 8.30
N TYR A 14 7.68 1.60 9.41
CA TYR A 14 8.22 2.55 10.38
C TYR A 14 9.30 3.45 9.78
N VAL A 15 10.15 2.95 8.87
CA VAL A 15 11.16 3.76 8.18
C VAL A 15 10.53 4.83 7.27
N CYS A 16 9.28 4.66 6.83
CA CYS A 16 8.54 5.72 6.13
C CYS A 16 8.28 6.95 7.02
N ARG A 17 8.37 6.82 8.35
CA ARG A 17 8.10 7.92 9.29
C ARG A 17 9.19 8.99 9.18
N GLY A 18 8.76 10.25 9.08
CA GLY A 18 9.61 11.40 8.84
C GLY A 18 10.10 11.54 7.41
N ARG A 19 9.70 10.63 6.49
CA ARG A 19 10.03 10.72 5.06
C ARG A 19 8.87 11.32 4.30
N TYR A 20 9.19 12.24 3.40
CA TYR A 20 8.18 13.00 2.68
C TYR A 20 8.10 12.53 1.24
N GLY A 21 6.87 12.28 0.79
CA GLY A 21 6.59 12.05 -0.62
C GLY A 21 6.74 13.31 -1.45
N VAL A 22 6.78 13.12 -2.76
CA VAL A 22 6.70 14.22 -3.73
C VAL A 22 5.33 14.90 -3.56
N PRO A 23 5.28 16.24 -3.50
CA PRO A 23 4.02 16.97 -3.42
C PRO A 23 3.06 16.52 -4.53
N GLY A 24 1.80 16.31 -4.18
CA GLY A 24 0.77 15.98 -5.16
C GLY A 24 0.23 17.23 -5.84
N PRO A 25 -0.54 17.10 -6.93
CA PRO A 25 -1.14 18.23 -7.62
C PRO A 25 -2.08 19.08 -6.74
N ARG A 26 -2.64 18.49 -5.69
CA ARG A 26 -3.66 19.11 -4.81
C ARG A 26 -3.23 19.26 -3.34
N GLY A 27 -1.97 19.01 -2.98
CA GLY A 27 -1.56 18.99 -1.57
C GLY A 27 -0.06 19.18 -1.31
N GLY A 28 0.26 19.60 -0.09
CA GLY A 28 1.63 19.78 0.39
C GLY A 28 2.39 18.47 0.59
N ARG A 29 3.67 18.58 0.99
CA ARG A 29 4.46 17.40 1.39
C ARG A 29 3.77 16.71 2.57
N VAL A 30 3.48 15.43 2.40
CA VAL A 30 2.90 14.59 3.45
C VAL A 30 3.92 13.52 3.81
N ASP A 31 3.98 13.24 5.11
CA ASP A 31 4.74 12.12 5.68
C ASP A 31 4.23 10.79 5.10
N LEU A 32 5.11 9.97 4.55
CA LEU A 32 4.77 8.73 3.84
C LEU A 32 4.09 7.72 4.78
N HIS A 33 4.53 7.64 6.03
CA HIS A 33 3.92 6.76 7.02
C HIS A 33 2.48 7.21 7.35
N GLN A 34 2.28 8.50 7.61
CA GLN A 34 0.95 9.04 7.85
C GLN A 34 0.04 8.92 6.61
N HIS A 35 0.62 9.05 5.41
CA HIS A 35 -0.10 8.84 4.16
C HIS A 35 -0.64 7.42 4.04
N ALA A 36 0.24 6.44 4.26
CA ALA A 36 -0.10 5.02 4.27
C ALA A 36 -1.25 4.70 5.23
N LEU A 37 -1.15 5.17 6.48
CA LEU A 37 -2.18 4.93 7.49
C LEU A 37 -3.52 5.55 7.10
N ARG A 38 -3.53 6.80 6.62
CA ARG A 38 -4.77 7.47 6.19
C ARG A 38 -5.41 6.76 5.00
N THR A 39 -4.63 6.37 4.00
CA THR A 39 -5.13 5.63 2.83
C THR A 39 -5.75 4.31 3.28
N ALA A 40 -5.05 3.53 4.11
CA ALA A 40 -5.57 2.28 4.63
C ALA A 40 -6.86 2.47 5.46
N ALA A 41 -6.90 3.49 6.31
CA ALA A 41 -8.07 3.82 7.12
C ALA A 41 -9.29 4.23 6.28
N LEU A 42 -9.09 5.01 5.20
CA LEU A 42 -10.16 5.34 4.25
C LEU A 42 -10.71 4.08 3.58
N LEU A 43 -9.83 3.20 3.09
CA LEU A 43 -10.24 1.94 2.46
C LEU A 43 -10.95 1.01 3.45
N ARG A 44 -10.56 1.02 4.73
CA ARG A 44 -11.26 0.25 5.76
C ARG A 44 -12.67 0.76 6.03
N ARG A 45 -12.92 2.06 5.86
CA ARG A 45 -14.26 2.66 6.00
C ARG A 45 -15.13 2.38 4.77
N THR A 46 -14.58 2.46 3.57
CA THR A 46 -15.35 2.31 2.31
C THR A 46 -15.50 0.85 1.89
N ARG A 47 -14.51 0.00 2.18
CA ARG A 47 -14.45 -1.41 1.81
C ARG A 47 -14.03 -2.27 3.02
N PRO A 48 -14.86 -2.35 4.08
CA PRO A 48 -14.47 -3.00 5.34
C PRO A 48 -14.16 -4.50 5.18
N ALA A 49 -14.82 -5.19 4.25
CA ALA A 49 -14.60 -6.61 4.00
C ALA A 49 -13.28 -6.91 3.26
N ASP A 50 -12.75 -5.96 2.48
CA ASP A 50 -11.61 -6.17 1.59
C ASP A 50 -10.28 -5.82 2.27
N LYS A 51 -9.67 -6.83 2.90
CA LYS A 51 -8.42 -6.67 3.65
C LYS A 51 -7.21 -6.46 2.76
N GLU A 52 -7.19 -7.09 1.59
CA GLU A 52 -6.11 -6.95 0.62
C GLU A 52 -6.09 -5.56 0.00
N LEU A 53 -7.25 -4.94 -0.28
CA LEU A 53 -7.32 -3.55 -0.72
C LEU A 53 -6.84 -2.58 0.37
N GLN A 54 -7.26 -2.79 1.62
CA GLN A 54 -6.79 -1.99 2.76
C GLN A 54 -5.26 -2.08 2.92
N VAL A 55 -4.71 -3.30 2.82
CA VAL A 55 -3.27 -3.55 2.89
C VAL A 55 -2.53 -2.94 1.71
N ALA A 56 -3.07 -3.01 0.48
CA ALA A 56 -2.50 -2.31 -0.67
C ALA A 56 -2.40 -0.80 -0.40
N GLY A 57 -3.44 -0.20 0.20
CA GLY A 57 -3.42 1.18 0.66
C GLY A 57 -2.40 1.47 1.77
N LEU A 58 -2.05 0.49 2.61
CA LEU A 58 -1.01 0.68 3.62
C LEU A 58 0.40 0.62 2.98
N VAL A 59 0.64 -0.35 2.11
CA VAL A 59 2.00 -0.63 1.61
C VAL A 59 2.39 0.17 0.37
N HIS A 60 1.47 0.89 -0.28
CA HIS A 60 1.77 1.69 -1.48
C HIS A 60 2.91 2.72 -1.27
N ALA A 61 3.10 3.19 -0.03
CA ALA A 61 4.04 4.25 0.29
C ALA A 61 5.50 3.79 0.50
N ILE A 62 5.80 2.47 0.43
CA ILE A 62 7.16 1.95 0.69
C ILE A 62 8.10 2.10 -0.52
N GLY A 63 7.56 2.28 -1.73
CA GLY A 63 8.32 2.35 -2.99
C GLY A 63 9.50 3.34 -2.98
N PRO A 64 9.33 4.59 -2.48
CA PRO A 64 10.42 5.55 -2.33
C PRO A 64 11.61 5.07 -1.48
N LEU A 65 11.41 4.12 -0.56
CA LEU A 65 12.49 3.58 0.27
C LEU A 65 13.34 2.54 -0.47
N LEU A 66 12.73 1.86 -1.45
CA LEU A 66 13.31 0.72 -2.16
C LEU A 66 14.14 1.14 -3.39
N GLY A 67 14.09 2.41 -3.78
CA GLY A 67 14.86 2.93 -4.91
C GLY A 67 14.77 4.44 -5.00
N PRO A 68 15.67 5.19 -4.35
CA PRO A 68 15.64 6.65 -4.39
C PRO A 68 15.91 7.17 -5.81
N GLY A 69 15.07 8.10 -6.27
CA GLY A 69 15.31 8.90 -7.49
C GLY A 69 14.49 8.49 -8.73
N ASP A 70 13.94 7.28 -8.79
CA ASP A 70 13.11 6.84 -9.93
C ASP A 70 11.66 6.59 -9.49
N GLN A 71 10.90 7.68 -9.54
CA GLN A 71 9.50 7.72 -9.11
C GLN A 71 8.60 6.80 -9.93
N ALA A 72 8.87 6.67 -11.24
CA ALA A 72 8.08 5.83 -12.13
C ALA A 72 8.12 4.36 -11.69
N ARG A 73 9.27 3.92 -11.18
CA ARG A 73 9.49 2.54 -10.70
C ARG A 73 9.15 2.32 -9.24
N HIS A 74 8.75 3.33 -8.47
CA HIS A 74 8.43 3.13 -7.05
C HIS A 74 7.29 2.13 -6.85
N ALA A 75 6.24 2.22 -7.68
CA ALA A 75 5.10 1.30 -7.63
C ALA A 75 5.51 -0.14 -7.99
N ASP A 76 6.32 -0.31 -9.03
CA ASP A 76 6.85 -1.62 -9.43
C ASP A 76 7.70 -2.24 -8.32
N ARG A 77 8.65 -1.48 -7.76
CA ARG A 77 9.52 -1.96 -6.68
C ARG A 77 8.74 -2.33 -5.43
N ALA A 78 7.73 -1.52 -5.07
CA ALA A 78 6.86 -1.83 -3.94
C ALA A 78 6.07 -3.12 -4.21
N ALA A 79 5.48 -3.26 -5.40
CA ALA A 79 4.72 -4.44 -5.80
C ALA A 79 5.59 -5.71 -5.77
N ASP A 80 6.79 -5.64 -6.33
CA ASP A 80 7.73 -6.76 -6.36
C ASP A 80 8.20 -7.15 -4.95
N ALA A 81 8.44 -6.16 -4.07
CA ALA A 81 8.87 -6.42 -2.70
C ALA A 81 7.78 -7.09 -1.84
N VAL A 82 6.51 -6.72 -2.03
CA VAL A 82 5.40 -7.26 -1.24
C VAL A 82 4.81 -8.56 -1.80
N ARG A 83 5.00 -8.84 -3.10
CA ARG A 83 4.37 -9.98 -3.77
C ARG A 83 4.60 -11.33 -3.06
N PRO A 84 5.82 -11.69 -2.63
CA PRO A 84 6.05 -12.99 -1.97
C PRO A 84 5.31 -13.12 -0.65
N LEU A 85 5.10 -12.02 0.06
CA LEU A 85 4.46 -12.02 1.37
C LEU A 85 2.94 -11.86 1.28
N LEU A 86 2.45 -10.96 0.43
CA LEU A 86 1.06 -10.49 0.41
C LEU A 86 0.26 -10.95 -0.82
N GLY A 87 0.92 -11.64 -1.76
CA GLY A 87 0.29 -12.26 -2.91
C GLY A 87 0.09 -11.36 -4.13
N GLY A 88 -0.37 -11.99 -5.21
CA GLY A 88 -0.48 -11.36 -6.54
C GLY A 88 -1.48 -10.20 -6.60
N ARG A 89 -2.61 -10.30 -5.90
CA ARG A 89 -3.63 -9.23 -5.92
C ARG A 89 -3.13 -7.94 -5.27
N VAL A 90 -2.53 -8.02 -4.08
CA VAL A 90 -1.95 -6.84 -3.41
C VAL A 90 -0.84 -6.23 -4.26
N ALA A 91 0.05 -7.05 -4.83
CA ALA A 91 1.10 -6.59 -5.73
C ALA A 91 0.53 -5.88 -6.97
N GLY A 92 -0.53 -6.43 -7.58
CA GLY A 92 -1.23 -5.81 -8.71
C GLY A 92 -1.82 -4.44 -8.38
N LEU A 93 -2.51 -4.33 -7.24
CA LEU A 93 -3.04 -3.06 -6.74
C LEU A 93 -1.93 -2.03 -6.48
N VAL A 94 -0.84 -2.44 -5.83
CA VAL A 94 0.32 -1.59 -5.55
C VAL A 94 1.06 -1.19 -6.82
N ARG A 95 1.08 -2.02 -7.86
CA ARG A 95 1.66 -1.61 -9.15
C ARG A 95 0.75 -0.61 -9.87
N GLY A 96 -0.55 -0.90 -9.87
CA GLY A 96 -1.56 -0.16 -10.62
C GLY A 96 -2.02 1.16 -9.99
N HIS A 97 -1.71 1.45 -8.72
CA HIS A 97 -2.22 2.66 -8.05
C HIS A 97 -1.70 3.98 -8.65
N THR A 98 -0.71 3.95 -9.56
CA THR A 98 -0.25 5.15 -10.26
C THR A 98 -1.07 5.39 -11.54
N PRO A 99 -1.30 6.65 -11.94
CA PRO A 99 -2.10 6.99 -13.11
C PRO A 99 -1.44 6.56 -14.43
N PHE A 100 -0.14 6.24 -14.43
CA PHE A 100 0.60 5.77 -15.60
C PHE A 100 0.44 4.27 -15.86
N SER A 101 -0.17 3.51 -14.94
CA SER A 101 -0.40 2.08 -15.12
C SER A 101 -1.71 1.85 -15.88
N SER A 102 -1.58 1.35 -17.11
CA SER A 102 -2.65 1.06 -18.05
C SER A 102 -3.25 -0.35 -17.92
N ASP A 103 -2.78 -1.15 -16.96
CA ASP A 103 -3.20 -2.57 -16.78
C ASP A 103 -4.47 -2.75 -15.94
N ALA A 104 -5.29 -1.72 -15.78
CA ALA A 104 -6.54 -1.84 -15.03
C ALA A 104 -7.60 -2.54 -15.89
N ASP A 105 -8.04 -3.72 -15.46
CA ASP A 105 -9.27 -4.33 -15.98
C ASP A 105 -10.43 -3.34 -15.71
N PRO A 106 -11.19 -2.93 -16.73
CA PRO A 106 -12.30 -1.99 -16.55
C PRO A 106 -13.42 -2.52 -15.64
N ALA A 107 -13.49 -3.83 -15.38
CA ALA A 107 -14.39 -4.43 -14.39
C ALA A 107 -13.83 -4.39 -12.94
N ASP A 108 -12.53 -4.14 -12.78
CA ASP A 108 -11.87 -4.04 -11.47
C ASP A 108 -11.94 -2.61 -10.93
N ASP A 109 -12.98 -2.36 -10.15
CA ASP A 109 -13.25 -1.07 -9.54
C ASP A 109 -12.40 -0.83 -8.25
N ASP A 110 -11.46 -1.73 -7.93
CA ASP A 110 -10.60 -1.59 -6.75
C ASP A 110 -9.42 -0.63 -6.99
N LEU A 111 -8.85 -0.61 -8.20
CA LEU A 111 -7.78 0.32 -8.58
C LEU A 111 -8.22 1.79 -8.57
N PRO A 112 -9.36 2.18 -9.18
CA PRO A 112 -9.91 3.52 -9.05
C PRO A 112 -10.14 3.93 -7.59
N ARG A 113 -10.65 3.02 -6.75
CA ARG A 113 -10.86 3.28 -5.32
C ARG A 113 -9.56 3.50 -4.56
N LEU A 114 -8.55 2.68 -4.81
CA LEU A 114 -7.23 2.86 -4.22
C LEU A 114 -6.64 4.21 -4.60
N ARG A 115 -6.69 4.57 -5.90
CA ARG A 115 -6.24 5.88 -6.40
C ARG A 115 -6.96 7.04 -5.73
N GLN A 116 -8.28 6.94 -5.59
CA GLN A 116 -9.08 7.96 -4.92
C GLN A 116 -8.69 8.10 -3.44
N ALA A 117 -8.57 7.00 -2.71
CA ALA A 117 -8.17 6.99 -1.31
C ALA A 117 -6.77 7.57 -1.10
N VAL A 118 -5.82 7.25 -2.00
CA VAL A 118 -4.46 7.84 -2.01
C VAL A 118 -4.56 9.36 -2.13
N GLU A 119 -5.31 9.89 -3.10
CA GLU A 119 -5.42 11.34 -3.26
C GLU A 119 -6.14 12.02 -2.09
N GLU A 120 -7.22 11.41 -1.57
CA GLU A 120 -7.96 11.93 -0.42
C GLU A 120 -7.12 11.94 0.87
N ALA A 121 -6.25 10.95 1.07
CA ALA A 121 -5.35 10.85 2.22
C ALA A 121 -4.29 11.97 2.27
N ARG A 122 -4.01 12.66 1.15
CA ARG A 122 -3.08 13.81 1.11
C ARG A 122 -3.63 15.04 1.82
N VAL A 123 -4.94 15.25 1.73
CA VAL A 123 -5.63 16.45 2.25
C VAL A 123 -6.39 16.18 3.55
N SER A 124 -6.71 14.92 3.82
CA SER A 124 -7.45 14.52 5.01
C SER A 124 -6.64 14.73 6.29
N ALA A 125 -7.18 15.51 7.22
CA ALA A 125 -6.65 15.67 8.57
C ALA A 125 -7.50 14.89 9.57
N PHE A 126 -7.39 13.56 9.57
CA PHE A 126 -7.94 12.72 10.63
C PHE A 126 -6.87 11.79 11.21
N ASP A 127 -7.12 11.34 12.43
CA ASP A 127 -6.30 10.33 13.09
C ASP A 127 -6.63 8.94 12.50
N ALA A 128 -5.65 8.36 11.82
CA ALA A 128 -5.75 7.08 11.14
C ALA A 128 -5.40 5.89 12.04
N GLY A 129 -5.14 6.13 13.32
CA GLY A 129 -4.64 5.13 14.26
C GLY A 129 -3.13 4.92 14.11
N VAL A 130 -2.64 3.87 14.74
CA VAL A 130 -1.20 3.54 14.74
C VAL A 130 -0.92 2.32 13.85
N LEU A 131 0.34 2.14 13.47
CA LEU A 131 0.73 1.06 12.55
C LEU A 131 0.49 -0.33 13.17
N GLU A 132 0.61 -0.44 14.48
CA GLU A 132 0.43 -1.66 15.26
C GLU A 132 -0.98 -2.25 15.10
N ASP A 133 -1.99 -1.41 14.92
CA ASP A 133 -3.38 -1.84 14.69
C ASP A 133 -3.57 -2.61 13.38
N TRP A 134 -2.64 -2.45 12.43
CA TRP A 134 -2.66 -3.11 11.13
C TRP A 134 -1.96 -4.46 11.13
N ARG A 135 -1.19 -4.79 12.18
CA ARG A 135 -0.39 -6.02 12.26
C ARG A 135 -1.24 -7.27 12.04
N THR A 136 -2.39 -7.38 12.71
CA THR A 136 -3.28 -8.53 12.56
C THR A 136 -3.84 -8.67 11.15
N VAL A 137 -4.09 -7.55 10.46
CA VAL A 137 -4.58 -7.56 9.07
C VAL A 137 -3.46 -8.01 8.11
N LEU A 138 -2.23 -7.54 8.32
CA LEU A 138 -1.06 -7.97 7.56
C LEU A 138 -0.80 -9.48 7.73
N GLU A 139 -0.81 -9.97 8.98
CA GLU A 139 -0.67 -11.40 9.28
C GLU A 139 -1.77 -12.24 8.66
N LEU A 140 -3.02 -11.75 8.64
CA LEU A 140 -4.14 -12.44 8.01
C LEU A 140 -3.93 -12.59 6.49
N VAL A 141 -3.55 -11.51 5.81
CA VAL A 141 -3.32 -11.52 4.36
C VAL A 141 -2.10 -12.40 4.02
N ALA A 142 -1.01 -12.29 4.78
CA ALA A 142 0.19 -13.12 4.57
C ALA A 142 -0.10 -14.62 4.74
N LYS A 143 -0.82 -15.00 5.81
CA LYS A 143 -1.25 -16.40 6.03
C LYS A 143 -2.18 -16.92 4.94
N ARG A 144 -2.99 -16.06 4.34
CA ARG A 144 -3.85 -16.43 3.22
C ARG A 144 -3.02 -16.72 1.97
N ASN A 145 -2.04 -15.87 1.66
CA ASN A 145 -1.14 -16.07 0.53
C ASN A 145 -0.34 -17.39 0.66
N SER A 146 0.26 -17.62 1.84
CA SER A 146 1.05 -18.84 2.08
C SER A 146 0.24 -20.13 1.93
N ARG A 147 -1.06 -20.10 2.24
CA ARG A 147 -1.96 -21.26 2.02
C ARG A 147 -2.24 -21.49 0.55
N LEU A 148 -2.41 -20.42 -0.24
CA LEU A 148 -2.65 -20.55 -1.68
C LEU A 148 -1.41 -21.12 -2.38
N GLU A 149 -0.21 -20.65 -2.02
CA GLU A 149 1.05 -21.20 -2.57
C GLU A 149 1.33 -22.66 -2.18
N SER A 150 0.68 -23.19 -1.13
CA SER A 150 0.80 -24.60 -0.74
C SER A 150 -0.15 -25.55 -1.47
N VAL A 151 -1.12 -25.01 -2.22
CA VAL A 151 -2.16 -25.76 -2.92
C VAL A 151 -1.89 -25.86 -4.43
N ASP A 152 -0.98 -25.04 -4.96
CA ASP A 152 -0.40 -25.14 -6.31
C ASP A 152 0.87 -26.01 -6.34
#